data_AF-A0A3A5J250-F1
#
_entry.id   AF-A0A3A5J250-F1
#
_cell.length_a   1.000
_cell.length_b   1.000
_cell.length_c   1.000
_cell.angle_alpha   90.00
_cell.angle_beta   90.00
_cell.angle_gamma   90.00
#
_symmetry.space_group_name_H-M   'P 1'
#
loop_
_entity.id
_entity.type
_entity.pdbx_description
1 polymer ?
#
loop_
_entity_poly.entity_id
_entity_poly.type
_entity_poly.pdbx_seq_one_letter_code
_entity_poly.pdbx_strand_id
1 'polypeptide(L)'
;MSKQAISRREKLGFGMGDAANNMSFAAVVMYLSYFYTNIYGISPAAVGTIFIAMRAVDAITDPIMGMIADRTRTRWGRFRPYLLWMSAPLTVSCILMFTTPDWGNTAKIVYAAATYCVMSLLYTAVNIPYVALGSVITDDNQERVSCQSYRFVMVGIVYIFLTTCVLPLTKFFGGGDDATGFQITMTGVSVIALGMFLFCFANTRERIVPTHDNRRSFFASLASVARNRQWLIILAITFFEALQFFVRNGAAIYYGQYVMGLDTTAVSVFLTVGVVASILGTASSGFFTRYLQKKWVFCYASVLVAVFSAALYFATGTNVWLMGGLFMAINYLHGIGAPISWAMMSDADDYGEWQSGEKNTGTTIAGNLFFLKLALAISGGITGFLLSAGDYQAEAAQQSDAALFVIVILLTLIPALINLLLALAIAVFRVDDHMVARIRNELNTDTGSTTDTRDPEPQGSR
;
A
#
# COMPACT_ATOMS: atom_id res chain seq x y z
N MET A 1 2.40 18.27 26.22
CA MET A 1 3.40 17.21 26.45
C MET A 1 4.57 17.41 25.49
N SER A 2 5.79 17.04 25.88
CA SER A 2 6.99 17.14 25.05
C SER A 2 6.77 16.49 23.68
N LYS A 3 7.16 17.18 22.59
CA LYS A 3 7.28 16.62 21.23
C LYS A 3 8.25 15.42 21.30
N GLN A 4 7.74 14.24 21.63
CA GLN A 4 8.58 13.05 21.73
C GLN A 4 8.95 12.61 20.33
N ALA A 5 10.16 12.96 19.90
CA ALA A 5 10.76 12.47 18.68
C ALA A 5 10.75 10.94 18.70
N ILE A 6 10.23 10.32 17.63
CA ILE A 6 10.22 8.86 17.51
C ILE A 6 11.65 8.42 17.26
N SER A 7 12.11 7.45 18.04
CA SER A 7 13.45 6.89 17.84
C SER A 7 13.59 6.28 16.45
N ARG A 8 14.77 6.36 15.84
CA ARG A 8 15.04 5.72 14.54
C ARG A 8 14.74 4.21 14.57
N ARG A 9 14.96 3.58 15.72
CA ARG A 9 14.65 2.16 15.95
C ARG A 9 13.15 1.85 15.86
N GLU A 10 12.30 2.73 16.38
CA GLU A 10 10.84 2.59 16.27
C GLU A 10 10.33 2.90 14.87
N LYS A 11 10.91 3.89 14.17
CA LYS A 11 10.60 4.14 12.74
C LYS A 11 10.95 2.93 11.87
N LEU A 12 12.12 2.34 12.11
CA LEU A 12 12.56 1.10 11.47
C LEU A 12 11.61 -0.07 11.82
N GLY A 13 11.24 -0.20 13.09
CA GLY A 13 10.28 -1.21 13.55
C GLY A 13 8.94 -1.09 12.86
N PHE A 14 8.38 0.12 12.77
CA PHE A 14 7.16 0.38 12.01
C PHE A 14 7.32 -0.01 10.54
N GLY A 15 8.41 0.40 9.88
CA GLY A 15 8.64 0.06 8.47
C GLY A 15 8.81 -1.45 8.22
N MET A 16 9.39 -2.20 9.18
CA MET A 16 9.50 -3.65 9.08
C MET A 16 8.14 -4.36 9.05
N GLY A 17 7.09 -3.78 9.63
CA GLY A 17 5.75 -4.38 9.58
C GLY A 17 5.16 -4.40 8.16
N ASP A 18 5.31 -3.32 7.38
CA ASP A 18 4.83 -3.30 5.98
C ASP A 18 5.72 -4.14 5.09
N ALA A 19 7.02 -4.13 5.36
CA ALA A 19 7.97 -4.97 4.68
C ALA A 19 7.65 -6.46 4.91
N ALA A 20 7.22 -6.86 6.11
CA ALA A 20 6.71 -8.20 6.39
C ALA A 20 5.41 -8.53 5.63
N ASN A 21 4.47 -7.58 5.57
CA ASN A 21 3.24 -7.71 4.77
C ASN A 21 3.57 -7.94 3.30
N ASN A 22 4.49 -7.16 2.73
CA ASN A 22 4.89 -7.28 1.33
C ASN A 22 5.74 -8.53 1.07
N MET A 23 6.57 -8.95 2.03
CA MET A 23 7.32 -10.21 1.96
C MET A 23 6.40 -11.41 1.76
N SER A 24 5.24 -11.38 2.42
CA SER A 24 4.21 -12.41 2.26
C SER A 24 3.38 -12.16 1.00
N PHE A 25 2.64 -11.04 0.94
CA PHE A 25 1.63 -10.81 -0.09
C PHE A 25 2.20 -10.51 -1.48
N ALA A 26 3.27 -9.72 -1.59
CA ALA A 26 3.86 -9.43 -2.90
C ALA A 26 4.49 -10.69 -3.52
N ALA A 27 5.10 -11.54 -2.71
CA ALA A 27 5.59 -12.85 -3.16
C ALA A 27 4.45 -13.72 -3.72
N VAL A 28 3.29 -13.72 -3.05
CA VAL A 28 2.08 -14.39 -3.57
C VAL A 28 1.67 -13.82 -4.92
N VAL A 29 1.53 -12.49 -5.03
CA VAL A 29 1.09 -11.85 -6.27
C VAL A 29 2.06 -12.13 -7.44
N MET A 30 3.37 -12.15 -7.18
CA MET A 30 4.39 -12.36 -8.21
C MET A 30 4.49 -13.81 -8.69
N TYR A 31 4.42 -14.78 -7.78
CA TYR A 31 4.82 -16.16 -8.09
C TYR A 31 3.66 -17.17 -8.06
N LEU A 32 2.54 -16.87 -7.40
CA LEU A 32 1.47 -17.85 -7.20
C LEU A 32 0.80 -18.29 -8.50
N SER A 33 0.59 -17.37 -9.44
CA SER A 33 -0.01 -17.68 -10.74
C SER A 33 0.83 -18.72 -11.51
N TYR A 34 2.13 -18.46 -11.60
CA TYR A 34 3.10 -19.37 -12.21
C TYR A 34 3.15 -20.71 -11.48
N PHE A 35 3.21 -20.69 -10.14
CA PHE A 35 3.23 -21.89 -9.34
C PHE A 35 1.97 -22.76 -9.55
N TYR A 36 0.77 -22.17 -9.56
CA TYR A 36 -0.46 -22.93 -9.77
C TYR A 36 -0.60 -23.48 -11.18
N THR A 37 -0.15 -22.75 -12.19
CA THR A 37 -0.31 -23.17 -13.60
C THR A 37 0.81 -24.12 -14.05
N ASN A 38 2.06 -23.72 -13.87
CA ASN A 38 3.22 -24.44 -14.41
C ASN A 38 3.72 -25.58 -13.51
N ILE A 39 3.51 -25.50 -12.20
CA ILE A 39 4.04 -26.49 -11.24
C ILE A 39 2.91 -27.38 -10.70
N TYR A 40 1.85 -26.78 -10.14
CA TYR A 40 0.77 -27.56 -9.54
C TYR A 40 -0.20 -28.18 -10.56
N GLY A 41 -0.27 -27.60 -11.77
CA GLY A 41 -1.02 -28.11 -12.91
C GLY A 41 -2.50 -27.71 -12.94
N ILE A 42 -2.86 -26.57 -12.34
CA ILE A 42 -4.21 -26.00 -12.40
C ILE A 42 -4.36 -25.20 -13.70
N SER A 43 -5.53 -25.31 -14.35
CA SER A 43 -5.79 -24.53 -15.57
C SER A 43 -5.74 -23.01 -15.30
N PRO A 44 -5.17 -22.20 -16.22
CA PRO A 44 -5.11 -20.74 -16.05
C PRO A 44 -6.48 -20.09 -15.81
N ALA A 45 -7.53 -20.60 -16.45
CA ALA A 45 -8.90 -20.12 -16.25
C ALA A 45 -9.39 -20.33 -14.81
N ALA A 46 -9.08 -21.47 -14.19
CA ALA A 46 -9.43 -21.74 -12.80
C ALA A 46 -8.63 -20.85 -11.84
N VAL A 47 -7.32 -20.65 -12.09
CA VAL A 47 -6.48 -19.74 -11.31
C VAL A 47 -7.00 -18.30 -11.36
N GLY A 48 -7.33 -17.80 -12.56
CA GLY A 48 -7.92 -16.47 -12.73
C GLY A 48 -9.25 -16.32 -11.97
N THR A 49 -10.10 -17.35 -12.01
CA THR A 49 -11.37 -17.37 -11.27
C THR A 49 -11.14 -17.31 -9.75
N ILE A 50 -10.17 -18.07 -9.22
CA ILE A 50 -9.78 -18.03 -7.80
C ILE A 50 -9.36 -16.62 -7.39
N PHE A 51 -8.52 -15.95 -8.19
CA PHE A 51 -8.04 -14.61 -7.87
C PHE A 51 -9.16 -13.57 -7.87
N ILE A 52 -10.05 -13.60 -8.85
CA ILE A 52 -11.21 -12.69 -8.91
C ILE A 52 -12.14 -12.94 -7.72
N ALA A 53 -12.45 -14.20 -7.42
CA ALA A 53 -13.30 -14.57 -6.29
C ALA A 53 -12.73 -14.05 -4.97
N MET A 54 -11.41 -14.17 -4.76
CA MET A 54 -10.78 -13.67 -3.53
C MET A 54 -10.76 -12.16 -3.45
N ARG A 55 -10.64 -11.44 -4.57
CA ARG A 55 -10.80 -9.97 -4.56
C ARG A 55 -12.20 -9.53 -4.11
N ALA A 56 -13.24 -10.29 -4.46
CA ALA A 56 -14.59 -10.03 -3.98
C ALA A 56 -14.75 -10.32 -2.48
N VAL A 57 -14.09 -11.37 -1.97
CA VAL A 57 -14.03 -11.66 -0.53
C VAL A 57 -13.34 -10.52 0.23
N ASP A 58 -12.17 -10.09 -0.26
CA ASP A 58 -11.39 -8.98 0.33
C ASP A 58 -12.20 -7.69 0.44
N ALA A 59 -13.05 -7.39 -0.55
CA ALA A 59 -13.89 -6.20 -0.54
C ALA A 59 -14.88 -6.15 0.64
N ILE A 60 -15.23 -7.31 1.20
CA ILE A 60 -16.15 -7.44 2.34
C ILE A 60 -15.34 -7.57 3.64
N THR A 61 -14.29 -8.37 3.64
CA THR A 61 -13.53 -8.70 4.86
C THR A 61 -12.68 -7.54 5.34
N ASP A 62 -12.18 -6.69 4.44
CA ASP A 62 -11.35 -5.54 4.79
C ASP A 62 -12.10 -4.53 5.70
N PRO A 63 -13.30 -4.02 5.33
CA PRO A 63 -14.08 -3.16 6.22
C PRO A 63 -14.46 -3.82 7.54
N ILE A 64 -14.79 -5.11 7.52
CA ILE A 64 -15.13 -5.87 8.72
C ILE A 64 -13.94 -5.89 9.68
N MET A 65 -12.76 -6.22 9.19
CA MET A 65 -11.56 -6.29 9.99
C MET A 65 -11.16 -4.92 10.55
N GLY A 66 -11.34 -3.83 9.78
CA GLY A 66 -11.16 -2.47 10.27
C GLY A 66 -11.99 -2.18 11.53
N MET A 67 -13.24 -2.61 11.57
CA MET A 67 -14.09 -2.48 12.76
C MET A 67 -13.65 -3.37 13.93
N ILE A 68 -13.25 -4.62 13.66
CA ILE A 68 -12.82 -5.54 14.72
C ILE A 68 -11.56 -4.98 15.37
N ALA A 69 -10.61 -4.52 14.55
CA ALA A 69 -9.44 -3.80 15.02
C ALA A 69 -9.87 -2.60 15.87
N ASP A 70 -10.86 -1.84 15.40
CA ASP A 70 -11.38 -0.71 16.13
C ASP A 70 -12.01 -1.09 17.50
N ARG A 71 -12.58 -2.27 17.68
CA ARG A 71 -13.20 -2.64 18.97
C ARG A 71 -12.25 -3.34 19.94
N THR A 72 -11.05 -3.66 19.49
CA THR A 72 -10.12 -4.49 20.26
C THR A 72 -9.47 -3.71 21.38
N ARG A 73 -9.59 -4.23 22.61
CA ARG A 73 -8.91 -3.69 23.80
C ARG A 73 -8.04 -4.76 24.42
N THR A 74 -6.73 -4.53 24.41
CA THR A 74 -5.78 -5.43 25.08
C THR A 74 -4.72 -4.63 25.83
N ARG A 75 -3.98 -5.29 26.71
CA ARG A 75 -2.81 -4.71 27.40
C ARG A 75 -1.70 -4.24 26.45
N TRP A 76 -1.68 -4.71 25.20
CA TRP A 76 -0.66 -4.36 24.22
C TRP A 76 -1.09 -3.25 23.26
N GLY A 77 -2.32 -2.74 23.40
CA GLY A 77 -2.95 -1.80 22.49
C GLY A 77 -4.11 -2.43 21.71
N ARG A 78 -4.58 -1.71 20.71
CA ARG A 78 -5.71 -2.02 19.83
C ARG A 78 -5.26 -2.75 18.57
N PHE A 79 -4.16 -2.30 17.97
CA PHE A 79 -3.67 -2.77 16.66
C PHE A 79 -2.49 -3.73 16.77
N ARG A 80 -1.58 -3.50 17.72
CA ARG A 80 -0.38 -4.32 17.92
C ARG A 80 -0.65 -5.82 18.19
N PRO A 81 -1.71 -6.25 18.91
CA PRO A 81 -1.96 -7.67 19.16
C PRO A 81 -2.08 -8.49 17.89
N TYR A 82 -2.64 -7.93 16.82
CA TYR A 82 -2.80 -8.64 15.55
C TYR A 82 -1.45 -8.99 14.91
N LEU A 83 -0.45 -8.11 15.04
CA LEU A 83 0.91 -8.39 14.58
C LEU A 83 1.55 -9.57 15.33
N LEU A 84 1.19 -9.76 16.60
CA LEU A 84 1.72 -10.85 17.43
C LEU A 84 1.00 -12.17 17.15
N TRP A 85 -0.33 -12.15 17.19
CA TRP A 85 -1.15 -13.37 17.19
C TRP A 85 -1.47 -13.88 15.79
N MET A 86 -1.66 -12.98 14.81
CA MET A 86 -2.08 -13.36 13.46
C MET A 86 -0.90 -13.58 12.50
N SER A 87 0.31 -13.11 12.85
CA SER A 87 1.52 -13.30 12.02
C SER A 87 1.95 -14.77 11.91
N ALA A 88 1.85 -15.56 12.97
CA ALA A 88 2.17 -16.99 12.93
C ALA A 88 1.17 -17.80 12.09
N PRO A 89 -0.16 -17.66 12.29
CA PRO A 89 -1.15 -18.25 11.37
C PRO A 89 -0.93 -17.83 9.92
N LEU A 90 -0.65 -16.54 9.67
CA LEU A 90 -0.36 -16.04 8.32
C LEU A 90 0.84 -16.77 7.71
N THR A 91 1.92 -16.94 8.48
CA THR A 91 3.12 -17.67 8.06
C THR A 91 2.80 -19.11 7.66
N VAL A 92 2.02 -19.82 8.48
CA VAL A 92 1.59 -21.20 8.18
C VAL A 92 0.73 -21.24 6.92
N SER A 93 -0.19 -20.30 6.75
CA SER A 93 -1.04 -20.25 5.56
C SER A 93 -0.26 -20.00 4.27
N CYS A 94 0.79 -19.16 4.32
CA CYS A 94 1.68 -18.96 3.18
C CYS A 94 2.42 -20.26 2.81
N ILE A 95 2.89 -21.02 3.79
CA ILE A 95 3.55 -22.32 3.54
C ILE A 95 2.58 -23.32 2.91
N LEU A 96 1.36 -23.43 3.45
CA LEU A 96 0.33 -24.33 2.92
C LEU A 96 -0.02 -24.00 1.48
N MET A 97 -0.06 -22.71 1.12
CA MET A 97 -0.41 -22.27 -0.22
C MET A 97 0.61 -22.70 -1.29
N PHE A 98 1.88 -22.89 -0.91
CA PHE A 98 2.95 -23.41 -1.77
C PHE A 98 3.23 -24.90 -1.55
N THR A 99 2.35 -25.60 -0.84
CA THR A 99 2.41 -27.06 -0.72
C THR A 99 1.60 -27.70 -1.85
N THR A 100 2.09 -28.80 -2.43
CA THR A 100 1.47 -29.50 -3.57
C THR A 100 0.94 -30.89 -3.17
N PRO A 101 -0.22 -31.00 -2.50
CA PRO A 101 -0.87 -32.29 -2.28
C PRO A 101 -1.15 -33.00 -3.62
N ASP A 102 -0.75 -34.25 -3.74
CA ASP A 102 -1.00 -35.05 -4.94
C ASP A 102 -2.45 -35.57 -4.97
N TRP A 103 -3.39 -34.68 -5.26
CA TRP A 103 -4.82 -34.96 -5.34
C TRP A 103 -5.35 -34.83 -6.78
N GLY A 104 -6.54 -35.34 -7.04
CA GLY A 104 -7.20 -35.18 -8.33
C GLY A 104 -7.47 -33.70 -8.69
N ASN A 105 -7.61 -33.39 -9.99
CA ASN A 105 -7.69 -32.01 -10.49
C ASN A 105 -8.72 -31.11 -9.77
N THR A 106 -9.92 -31.64 -9.46
CA THR A 106 -10.94 -30.87 -8.74
C THR A 106 -10.50 -30.57 -7.30
N ALA A 107 -9.90 -31.53 -6.62
CA ALA A 107 -9.39 -31.36 -5.26
C ALA A 107 -8.20 -30.39 -5.20
N LYS A 108 -7.34 -30.36 -6.24
CA LYS A 108 -6.27 -29.34 -6.37
C LYS A 108 -6.82 -27.92 -6.43
N ILE A 109 -7.87 -27.70 -7.24
CA ILE A 109 -8.54 -26.40 -7.38
C ILE A 109 -9.16 -25.97 -6.05
N VAL A 110 -9.90 -26.88 -5.39
CA VAL A 110 -10.52 -26.60 -4.09
C VAL A 110 -9.46 -26.31 -3.02
N TYR A 111 -8.37 -27.08 -2.99
CA TYR A 111 -7.25 -26.84 -2.09
C TYR A 111 -6.63 -25.46 -2.30
N ALA A 112 -6.25 -25.13 -3.54
CA ALA A 112 -5.67 -23.84 -3.90
C ALA A 112 -6.59 -22.67 -3.51
N ALA A 113 -7.89 -22.79 -3.81
CA ALA A 113 -8.88 -21.79 -3.44
C ALA A 113 -9.00 -21.62 -1.91
N ALA A 114 -9.05 -22.74 -1.17
CA ALA A 114 -9.17 -22.72 0.28
C ALA A 114 -7.92 -22.13 0.97
N THR A 115 -6.72 -22.56 0.57
CA THR A 115 -5.46 -22.04 1.13
C THR A 115 -5.27 -20.56 0.81
N TYR A 116 -5.62 -20.13 -0.41
CA TYR A 116 -5.52 -18.73 -0.80
C TYR A 116 -6.55 -17.87 -0.05
N CYS A 117 -7.77 -18.38 0.17
CA CYS A 117 -8.78 -17.70 0.99
C CYS A 117 -8.31 -17.51 2.43
N VAL A 118 -7.80 -18.56 3.08
CA VAL A 118 -7.28 -18.48 4.45
C VAL A 118 -6.12 -17.48 4.54
N MET A 119 -5.18 -17.54 3.59
CA MET A 119 -4.07 -16.59 3.53
C MET A 119 -4.56 -15.16 3.37
N SER A 120 -5.52 -14.90 2.46
CA SER A 120 -6.09 -13.56 2.23
C SER A 120 -6.76 -13.01 3.50
N LEU A 121 -7.56 -13.82 4.19
CA LEU A 121 -8.22 -13.44 5.46
C LEU A 121 -7.21 -13.09 6.56
N LEU A 122 -6.16 -13.91 6.71
CA LEU A 122 -5.10 -13.69 7.70
C LEU A 122 -4.25 -12.46 7.34
N TYR A 123 -4.01 -12.24 6.05
CA TYR A 123 -3.33 -11.05 5.57
C TYR A 123 -4.14 -9.80 5.90
N THR A 124 -5.45 -9.78 5.63
CA THR A 124 -6.35 -8.69 6.03
C THR A 124 -6.32 -8.46 7.55
N ALA A 125 -6.33 -9.54 8.34
CA ALA A 125 -6.28 -9.46 9.80
C ALA A 125 -4.98 -8.85 10.36
N VAL A 126 -3.87 -8.91 9.62
CA VAL A 126 -2.59 -8.30 10.00
C VAL A 126 -2.44 -6.91 9.39
N ASN A 127 -2.72 -6.78 8.09
CA ASN A 127 -2.42 -5.60 7.30
C ASN A 127 -3.28 -4.39 7.71
N ILE A 128 -4.58 -4.58 7.96
CA ILE A 128 -5.45 -3.45 8.31
C ILE A 128 -5.08 -2.84 9.67
N PRO A 129 -4.93 -3.64 10.75
CA PRO A 129 -4.41 -3.12 12.01
C PRO A 129 -3.01 -2.50 11.87
N TYR A 130 -2.13 -3.11 11.08
CA TYR A 130 -0.79 -2.57 10.83
C TYR A 130 -0.84 -1.15 10.23
N VAL A 131 -1.64 -0.96 9.18
CA VAL A 131 -1.78 0.35 8.54
C VAL A 131 -2.39 1.36 9.50
N ALA A 132 -3.38 0.94 10.30
CA ALA A 132 -3.99 1.76 11.35
C ALA A 132 -3.06 2.12 12.50
N LEU A 133 -2.07 1.27 12.80
CA LEU A 133 -1.04 1.59 13.78
C LEU A 133 -0.28 2.88 13.42
N GLY A 134 -0.11 3.16 12.12
CA GLY A 134 0.59 4.35 11.63
C GLY A 134 -0.03 5.68 12.07
N SER A 135 -1.34 5.74 12.31
CA SER A 135 -2.00 6.97 12.75
C SER A 135 -1.91 7.18 14.27
N VAL A 136 -1.63 6.13 15.06
CA VAL A 136 -1.62 6.17 16.54
C VAL A 136 -0.23 6.10 17.19
N ILE A 137 0.84 5.94 16.39
CA ILE A 137 2.23 5.99 16.86
C ILE A 137 2.64 7.40 17.30
N THR A 138 2.22 8.42 16.53
CA THR A 138 2.60 9.82 16.74
C THR A 138 1.53 10.79 16.26
N ASP A 139 1.49 11.92 16.97
CA ASP A 139 0.68 13.09 16.69
C ASP A 139 1.48 14.21 16.01
N ASP A 140 2.78 14.02 15.74
CA ASP A 140 3.61 15.01 15.05
C ASP A 140 3.61 14.76 13.53
N ASN A 141 3.33 15.82 12.75
CA ASN A 141 3.21 15.71 11.29
C ASN A 141 4.52 15.32 10.60
N GLN A 142 5.66 15.83 11.06
CA GLN A 142 6.97 15.51 10.47
C GLN A 142 7.39 14.09 10.82
N GLU A 143 7.14 13.68 12.06
CA GLU A 143 7.41 12.31 12.51
C GLU A 143 6.51 11.29 11.80
N ARG A 144 5.24 11.64 11.51
CA ARG A 144 4.32 10.81 10.71
C ARG A 144 4.82 10.62 9.27
N VAL A 145 5.19 11.69 8.58
CA VAL A 145 5.80 11.62 7.23
C VAL A 145 7.10 10.81 7.27
N SER A 146 7.93 11.02 8.30
CA SER A 146 9.17 10.27 8.49
C SER A 146 8.91 8.77 8.69
N CYS A 147 7.93 8.37 9.50
CA CYS A 147 7.54 6.96 9.65
C CYS A 147 7.10 6.34 8.32
N GLN A 148 6.25 7.05 7.57
CA GLN A 148 5.80 6.60 6.24
C GLN A 148 6.97 6.48 5.26
N SER A 149 7.97 7.36 5.34
CA SER A 149 9.18 7.28 4.52
C SER A 149 10.00 6.02 4.82
N TYR A 150 10.23 5.73 6.10
CA TYR A 150 10.91 4.48 6.51
C TYR A 150 10.13 3.24 6.05
N ARG A 151 8.79 3.29 6.12
CA ARG A 151 7.90 2.22 5.64
C ARG A 151 8.14 1.89 4.17
N PHE A 152 8.04 2.87 3.29
CA PHE A 152 8.19 2.66 1.85
C PHE A 152 9.62 2.28 1.43
N VAL A 153 10.65 2.80 2.10
CA VAL A 153 12.04 2.36 1.87
C VAL A 153 12.21 0.87 2.17
N MET A 154 11.66 0.39 3.30
CA MET A 154 11.73 -1.02 3.66
C MET A 154 10.95 -1.91 2.69
N VAL A 155 9.78 -1.46 2.22
CA VAL A 155 9.03 -2.15 1.16
C VAL A 155 9.87 -2.26 -0.12
N GLY A 156 10.53 -1.18 -0.54
CA GLY A 156 11.41 -1.21 -1.71
C GLY A 156 12.54 -2.25 -1.61
N ILE A 157 13.19 -2.37 -0.44
CA ILE A 157 14.22 -3.38 -0.19
C ILE A 157 13.65 -4.80 -0.32
N VAL A 158 12.45 -5.04 0.21
CA VAL A 158 11.77 -6.34 0.09
C VAL A 158 11.44 -6.67 -1.35
N TYR A 159 10.94 -5.71 -2.14
CA TYR A 159 10.67 -5.93 -3.56
C TYR A 159 11.94 -6.30 -4.33
N ILE A 160 13.07 -5.65 -4.06
CA ILE A 160 14.36 -6.01 -4.66
C ILE A 160 14.76 -7.44 -4.28
N PHE A 161 14.65 -7.80 -3.01
CA PHE A 161 14.96 -9.15 -2.54
C PHE A 161 14.06 -10.20 -3.22
N LEU A 162 12.75 -9.97 -3.28
CA LEU A 162 11.80 -10.89 -3.90
C LEU A 162 12.16 -11.13 -5.37
N THR A 163 12.32 -10.06 -6.15
CA THR A 163 12.57 -10.17 -7.59
C THR A 163 13.93 -10.75 -7.93
N THR A 164 14.96 -10.49 -7.13
CA THR A 164 16.35 -10.92 -7.44
C THR A 164 16.71 -12.27 -6.82
N CYS A 165 16.20 -12.61 -5.64
CA CYS A 165 16.67 -13.78 -4.89
C CYS A 165 15.73 -14.98 -4.96
N VAL A 166 14.41 -14.81 -5.11
CA VAL A 166 13.45 -15.93 -4.96
C VAL A 166 13.65 -17.03 -6.01
N LEU A 167 13.79 -16.68 -7.29
CA LEU A 167 13.97 -17.69 -8.35
C LEU A 167 15.33 -18.42 -8.24
N PRO A 168 16.47 -17.75 -8.03
CA PRO A 168 17.74 -18.44 -7.76
C PRO A 168 17.69 -19.36 -6.54
N LEU A 169 17.08 -18.91 -5.43
CA LEU A 169 16.93 -19.73 -4.22
C LEU A 169 16.03 -20.94 -4.46
N THR A 170 14.94 -20.77 -5.21
CA THR A 170 14.05 -21.86 -5.61
C THR A 170 14.81 -22.94 -6.37
N LYS A 171 15.62 -22.56 -7.36
CA LYS A 171 16.44 -23.52 -8.11
C LYS A 171 17.50 -24.19 -7.25
N PHE A 172 18.12 -23.43 -6.35
CA PHE A 172 19.15 -23.93 -5.45
C PHE A 172 18.59 -24.96 -4.45
N PHE A 173 17.46 -24.66 -3.82
CA PHE A 173 16.82 -25.55 -2.83
C PHE A 173 16.01 -26.68 -3.45
N GLY A 174 15.50 -26.49 -4.66
CA GLY A 174 14.69 -27.50 -5.35
C GLY A 174 15.47 -28.72 -5.82
N GLY A 175 16.78 -28.58 -6.08
CA GLY A 175 17.62 -29.71 -6.51
C GLY A 175 17.11 -30.42 -7.77
N GLY A 176 16.32 -29.74 -8.61
CA GLY A 176 15.66 -30.29 -9.80
C GLY A 176 14.14 -30.44 -9.68
N ASP A 177 13.57 -30.34 -8.46
CA ASP A 177 12.13 -30.26 -8.23
C ASP A 177 11.71 -28.81 -7.90
N ASP A 178 11.05 -28.16 -8.86
CA ASP A 178 10.56 -26.80 -8.71
C ASP A 178 9.49 -26.69 -7.61
N ALA A 179 8.67 -27.72 -7.37
CA ALA A 179 7.64 -27.68 -6.34
C ALA A 179 8.25 -27.59 -4.94
N THR A 180 9.18 -28.50 -4.62
CA THR A 180 9.94 -28.47 -3.36
C THR A 180 10.77 -27.19 -3.24
N GLY A 181 11.40 -26.74 -4.33
CA GLY A 181 12.18 -25.50 -4.36
C GLY A 181 11.36 -24.26 -3.97
N PHE A 182 10.15 -24.14 -4.52
CA PHE A 182 9.26 -23.03 -4.20
C PHE A 182 8.74 -23.13 -2.76
N GLN A 183 8.38 -24.34 -2.31
CA GLN A 183 7.90 -24.55 -0.95
C GLN A 183 8.95 -24.16 0.10
N ILE A 184 10.19 -24.62 -0.05
CA ILE A 184 11.29 -24.29 0.88
C ILE A 184 11.61 -22.80 0.86
N THR A 185 11.71 -22.21 -0.34
CA THR A 185 12.02 -20.78 -0.48
C THR A 185 10.93 -19.92 0.14
N MET A 186 9.66 -20.20 -0.14
CA MET A 186 8.52 -19.47 0.41
C MET A 186 8.36 -19.69 1.92
N THR A 187 8.76 -20.85 2.42
CA THR A 187 8.86 -21.10 3.86
C THR A 187 9.89 -20.16 4.50
N GLY A 188 11.10 -20.06 3.93
CA GLY A 188 12.12 -19.13 4.40
C GLY A 188 11.66 -17.67 4.38
N VAL A 189 11.06 -17.24 3.26
CA VAL A 189 10.47 -15.90 3.08
C VAL A 189 9.41 -15.61 4.15
N SER A 190 8.50 -16.56 4.40
CA SER A 190 7.43 -16.40 5.39
C SER A 190 7.95 -16.38 6.83
N VAL A 191 8.97 -17.18 7.15
CA VAL A 191 9.63 -17.16 8.48
C VAL A 191 10.38 -15.85 8.71
N ILE A 192 11.02 -15.28 7.68
CA ILE A 192 11.62 -13.95 7.76
C ILE A 192 10.54 -12.90 8.02
N ALA A 193 9.41 -12.97 7.31
CA ALA A 193 8.27 -12.08 7.52
C ALA A 193 7.74 -12.16 8.96
N LEU A 194 7.63 -13.36 9.54
CA LEU A 194 7.26 -13.55 10.94
C LEU A 194 8.21 -12.80 11.89
N GLY A 195 9.52 -12.96 11.69
CA GLY A 195 10.53 -12.24 12.48
C GLY A 195 10.38 -10.72 12.38
N MET A 196 10.09 -10.22 11.19
CA MET A 196 9.85 -8.79 10.94
C MET A 196 8.56 -8.28 11.61
N PHE A 197 7.47 -9.06 11.62
CA PHE A 197 6.25 -8.72 12.38
C PHE A 197 6.50 -8.67 13.88
N LEU A 198 7.21 -9.66 14.42
CA LEU A 198 7.56 -9.68 15.85
C LEU A 198 8.49 -8.51 16.22
N PHE A 199 9.42 -8.15 15.34
CA PHE A 199 10.25 -6.97 15.52
C PHE A 199 9.41 -5.68 15.49
N CYS A 200 8.47 -5.56 14.55
CA CYS A 200 7.53 -4.43 14.51
C CYS A 200 6.74 -4.34 15.81
N PHE A 201 6.16 -5.44 16.28
CA PHE A 201 5.43 -5.51 17.54
C PHE A 201 6.30 -5.06 18.74
N ALA A 202 7.53 -5.57 18.84
CA ALA A 202 8.43 -5.28 19.97
C ALA A 202 8.91 -3.82 20.02
N ASN A 203 9.04 -3.16 18.86
CA ASN A 203 9.63 -1.83 18.75
C ASN A 203 8.63 -0.69 18.57
N THR A 204 7.37 -0.98 18.21
CA THR A 204 6.31 0.04 18.09
C THR A 204 5.56 0.23 19.40
N ARG A 205 5.07 1.45 19.66
CA ARG A 205 4.17 1.75 20.78
C ARG A 205 2.97 2.56 20.31
N GLU A 206 1.79 2.14 20.74
CA GLU A 206 0.57 2.93 20.58
C GLU A 206 0.60 4.04 21.64
N ARG A 207 0.50 5.30 21.21
CA ARG A 207 0.50 6.48 22.11
C ARG A 207 -0.83 7.18 22.13
N ILE A 208 -1.56 7.17 21.01
CA ILE A 208 -2.83 7.86 20.87
C ILE A 208 -3.96 6.87 21.15
N VAL A 209 -4.68 7.10 22.24
CA VAL A 209 -5.83 6.27 22.65
C VAL A 209 -7.12 7.06 22.42
N PRO A 210 -8.13 6.51 21.72
CA PRO A 210 -9.43 7.15 21.57
C PRO A 210 -10.11 7.37 22.93
N THR A 211 -10.73 8.53 23.12
CA THR A 211 -11.43 8.90 24.36
C THR A 211 -12.82 8.27 24.49
N HIS A 212 -13.47 7.87 23.38
CA HIS A 212 -14.85 7.41 23.36
C HIS A 212 -15.04 6.00 22.73
N ASP A 213 -15.83 5.15 23.39
CA ASP A 213 -16.13 3.77 22.97
C ASP A 213 -17.22 3.74 21.89
N ASN A 214 -16.84 3.71 20.61
CA ASN A 214 -17.82 3.77 19.52
C ASN A 214 -18.42 2.37 19.23
N ARG A 215 -19.40 1.94 20.05
CA ARG A 215 -20.13 0.66 19.91
C ARG A 215 -21.18 0.65 18.78
N ARG A 216 -20.99 1.44 17.71
CA ARG A 216 -21.97 1.55 16.62
C ARG A 216 -21.82 0.45 15.57
N SER A 217 -22.92 0.14 14.89
CA SER A 217 -22.99 -0.80 13.76
C SER A 217 -22.13 -0.31 12.57
N PHE A 218 -21.63 -1.23 11.74
CA PHE A 218 -20.82 -0.96 10.56
C PHE A 218 -21.40 0.16 9.68
N PHE A 219 -22.67 0.01 9.31
CA PHE A 219 -23.33 0.96 8.43
C PHE A 219 -23.48 2.34 9.07
N ALA A 220 -23.56 2.41 10.40
CA ALA A 220 -23.60 3.68 11.11
C ALA A 220 -22.22 4.35 11.15
N SER A 221 -21.14 3.60 11.39
CA SER A 221 -19.77 4.11 11.30
C SER A 221 -19.42 4.56 9.87
N LEU A 222 -19.77 3.76 8.86
CA LEU A 222 -19.56 4.12 7.46
C LEU A 222 -20.38 5.36 7.06
N ALA A 223 -21.64 5.45 7.46
CA ALA A 223 -22.48 6.63 7.21
C ALA A 223 -21.95 7.89 7.93
N SER A 224 -21.36 7.74 9.12
CA SER A 224 -20.71 8.83 9.86
C SER A 224 -19.47 9.32 9.10
N VAL A 225 -18.59 8.41 8.71
CA VAL A 225 -17.35 8.72 7.97
C VAL A 225 -17.66 9.28 6.58
N ALA A 226 -18.70 8.80 5.90
CA ALA A 226 -19.14 9.33 4.60
C ALA A 226 -19.66 10.78 4.66
N ARG A 227 -20.03 11.31 5.84
CA ARG A 227 -20.36 12.74 6.00
C ARG A 227 -19.12 13.62 6.06
N ASN A 228 -17.95 13.06 6.38
CA ASN A 228 -16.68 13.79 6.38
C ASN A 228 -16.23 14.07 4.94
N ARG A 229 -16.51 15.29 4.46
CA ARG A 229 -16.12 15.73 3.11
C ARG A 229 -14.61 15.65 2.86
N GLN A 230 -13.77 15.82 3.89
CA GLN A 230 -12.32 15.74 3.73
C GLN A 230 -11.86 14.30 3.52
N TRP A 231 -12.51 13.33 4.18
CA TRP A 231 -12.27 11.92 3.92
C TRP A 231 -12.66 11.50 2.50
N LEU A 232 -13.80 11.97 1.98
CA LEU A 232 -14.18 11.71 0.59
C LEU A 232 -13.16 12.25 -0.42
N ILE A 233 -12.54 13.40 -0.12
CA ILE A 233 -11.46 13.95 -0.94
C ILE A 233 -10.21 13.05 -0.85
N ILE A 234 -9.86 12.55 0.33
CA ILE A 234 -8.75 11.59 0.47
C ILE A 234 -9.02 10.31 -0.33
N LEU A 235 -10.24 9.77 -0.36
CA LEU A 235 -10.56 8.60 -1.20
C LEU A 235 -10.28 8.87 -2.68
N ALA A 236 -10.61 10.06 -3.17
CA ALA A 236 -10.31 10.47 -4.53
C ALA A 236 -8.79 10.61 -4.76
N ILE A 237 -8.05 11.19 -3.80
CA ILE A 237 -6.59 11.28 -3.84
C ILE A 237 -5.97 9.88 -3.93
N THR A 238 -6.33 8.97 -3.02
CA THR A 238 -5.85 7.58 -3.01
C THR A 238 -6.17 6.86 -4.32
N PHE A 239 -7.39 7.05 -4.86
CA PHE A 239 -7.79 6.46 -6.13
C PHE A 239 -6.94 6.96 -7.29
N PHE A 240 -6.80 8.27 -7.49
CA PHE A 240 -6.04 8.81 -8.62
C PHE A 240 -4.55 8.54 -8.50
N GLU A 241 -3.98 8.62 -7.30
CA GLU A 241 -2.57 8.28 -7.02
C GLU A 241 -2.27 6.82 -7.37
N ALA A 242 -3.12 5.89 -6.94
CA ALA A 242 -2.97 4.48 -7.24
C ALA A 242 -3.21 4.18 -8.73
N LEU A 243 -4.24 4.79 -9.33
CA LEU A 243 -4.63 4.55 -10.72
C LEU A 243 -3.51 4.93 -11.69
N GLN A 244 -2.93 6.12 -11.55
CA GLN A 244 -1.81 6.53 -12.42
C GLN A 244 -0.58 5.65 -12.22
N PHE A 245 -0.32 5.22 -10.98
CA PHE A 245 0.84 4.38 -10.65
C PHE A 245 0.73 3.02 -11.34
N PHE A 246 -0.42 2.35 -11.23
CA PHE A 246 -0.61 1.02 -11.82
C PHE A 246 -0.72 1.06 -13.33
N VAL A 247 -1.39 2.06 -13.92
CA VAL A 247 -1.43 2.22 -15.40
C VAL A 247 -0.02 2.40 -15.95
N ARG A 248 0.79 3.27 -15.33
CA ARG A 248 2.17 3.52 -15.77
C ARG A 248 3.06 2.28 -15.62
N ASN A 249 3.05 1.63 -14.47
CA ASN A 249 3.87 0.44 -14.24
C ASN A 249 3.44 -0.73 -15.14
N GLY A 250 2.15 -0.86 -15.42
CA GLY A 250 1.64 -1.83 -16.39
C GLY A 250 2.15 -1.59 -17.81
N ALA A 251 2.40 -0.34 -18.20
CA ALA A 251 2.90 0.03 -19.52
C ALA A 251 4.44 0.08 -19.64
N ALA A 252 5.16 0.17 -18.52
CA ALA A 252 6.60 0.45 -18.49
C ALA A 252 7.46 -0.62 -19.20
N ILE A 253 7.10 -1.89 -19.07
CA ILE A 253 7.79 -2.99 -19.76
C ILE A 253 7.63 -2.84 -21.28
N TYR A 254 6.39 -2.67 -21.76
CA TYR A 254 6.10 -2.52 -23.18
C TYR A 254 6.80 -1.31 -23.79
N TYR A 255 6.85 -0.20 -23.06
CA TYR A 255 7.54 1.02 -23.49
C TYR A 255 9.05 0.80 -23.60
N GLY A 256 9.68 0.19 -22.60
CA GLY A 256 11.11 -0.13 -22.64
C GLY A 256 11.45 -1.05 -23.82
N GLN A 257 10.67 -2.10 -24.03
CA GLN A 257 10.94 -3.09 -25.08
C GLN A 257 10.66 -2.53 -26.48
N TYR A 258 9.46 -2.00 -26.72
CA TYR A 258 8.98 -1.69 -28.07
C TYR A 258 9.18 -0.23 -28.51
N VAL A 259 9.23 0.71 -27.56
CA VAL A 259 9.38 2.14 -27.87
C VAL A 259 10.84 2.59 -27.75
N MET A 260 11.53 2.16 -26.69
CA MET A 260 12.96 2.45 -26.51
C MET A 260 13.87 1.44 -27.22
N GLY A 261 13.34 0.29 -27.66
CA GLY A 261 14.12 -0.75 -28.33
C GLY A 261 15.16 -1.42 -27.42
N LEU A 262 14.89 -1.46 -26.12
CA LEU A 262 15.80 -2.05 -25.13
C LEU A 262 15.73 -3.57 -25.16
N ASP A 263 16.87 -4.22 -24.95
CA ASP A 263 16.92 -5.65 -24.68
C ASP A 263 16.40 -5.97 -23.27
N THR A 264 16.20 -7.25 -22.97
CA THR A 264 15.64 -7.70 -21.68
C THR A 264 16.43 -7.18 -20.48
N THR A 265 17.76 -7.14 -20.61
CA THR A 265 18.65 -6.67 -19.53
C THR A 265 18.46 -5.16 -19.31
N ALA A 266 18.45 -4.37 -20.38
CA ALA A 266 18.27 -2.93 -20.29
C ALA A 266 16.84 -2.53 -19.87
N VAL A 267 15.81 -3.29 -20.22
CA VAL A 267 14.44 -3.10 -19.68
C VAL A 267 14.44 -3.31 -18.16
N SER A 268 15.08 -4.38 -17.67
CA SER A 268 15.19 -4.62 -16.23
C SER A 268 15.92 -3.48 -15.50
N VAL A 269 17.02 -2.99 -16.09
CA VAL A 269 17.75 -1.81 -15.57
C VAL A 269 16.85 -0.56 -15.58
N PHE A 270 16.13 -0.31 -16.67
CA PHE A 270 15.20 0.83 -16.80
C PHE A 270 14.14 0.85 -15.70
N LEU A 271 13.51 -0.30 -15.42
CA LEU A 271 12.53 -0.43 -14.34
C LEU A 271 13.17 -0.26 -12.96
N THR A 272 14.34 -0.85 -12.75
CA THR A 272 15.09 -0.77 -11.48
C THR A 272 15.47 0.68 -11.16
N VAL A 273 15.92 1.45 -12.16
CA VAL A 273 16.23 2.88 -12.01
C VAL A 273 14.98 3.66 -11.57
N GLY A 274 13.81 3.34 -12.13
CA GLY A 274 12.54 3.92 -11.69
C GLY A 274 12.24 3.64 -10.21
N VAL A 275 12.40 2.40 -9.76
CA VAL A 275 12.20 2.02 -8.36
C VAL A 275 13.18 2.75 -7.43
N VAL A 276 14.47 2.78 -7.78
CA VAL A 276 15.49 3.49 -7.00
C VAL A 276 15.16 4.98 -6.89
N ALA A 277 14.73 5.60 -7.99
CA ALA A 277 14.30 7.00 -8.00
C ALA A 277 13.12 7.24 -7.06
N SER A 278 12.11 6.37 -7.07
CA SER A 278 10.96 6.44 -6.16
C SER A 278 11.36 6.30 -4.69
N ILE A 279 12.31 5.41 -4.37
CA ILE A 279 12.87 5.25 -3.02
C ILE A 279 13.56 6.55 -2.58
N LEU A 280 14.39 7.14 -3.45
CA LEU A 280 15.07 8.41 -3.17
C LEU A 280 14.08 9.56 -2.97
N GLY A 281 13.00 9.61 -3.77
CA GLY A 281 11.92 10.58 -3.62
C GLY A 281 11.16 10.41 -2.30
N THR A 282 10.88 9.17 -1.92
CA THR A 282 10.23 8.86 -0.63
C THR A 282 11.11 9.31 0.54
N ALA A 283 12.40 9.00 0.49
CA ALA A 283 13.36 9.38 1.52
C ALA A 283 13.54 10.91 1.63
N SER A 284 13.37 11.66 0.53
CA SER A 284 13.48 13.12 0.51
C SER A 284 12.19 13.85 0.88
N SER A 285 11.04 13.18 0.95
CA SER A 285 9.74 13.79 1.28
C SER A 285 9.79 14.65 2.55
N GLY A 286 10.39 14.12 3.63
CA GLY A 286 10.56 14.81 4.90
C GLY A 286 11.45 16.05 4.84
N PHE A 287 12.33 16.17 3.84
CA PHE A 287 13.11 17.39 3.61
C PHE A 287 12.20 18.50 3.06
N PHE A 288 11.40 18.21 2.04
CA PHE A 288 10.52 19.21 1.43
C PHE A 288 9.40 19.66 2.38
N THR A 289 8.82 18.73 3.15
CA THR A 289 7.74 19.06 4.09
C THR A 289 8.20 19.89 5.28
N ARG A 290 9.52 20.05 5.52
CA ARG A 290 10.05 20.98 6.53
C ARG A 290 9.97 22.44 6.10
N TYR A 291 10.01 22.71 4.79
CA TYR A 291 10.04 24.06 4.24
C TYR A 291 8.69 24.48 3.62
N LEU A 292 7.91 23.51 3.15
CA LEU A 292 6.61 23.72 2.51
C LEU A 292 5.55 22.85 3.18
N GLN A 293 4.30 23.30 3.20
CA GLN A 293 3.19 22.52 3.74
C GLN A 293 2.99 21.22 2.95
N LYS A 294 2.63 20.14 3.66
CA LYS A 294 2.45 18.79 3.10
C LYS A 294 1.58 18.78 1.84
N LYS A 295 0.42 19.43 1.91
CA LYS A 295 -0.54 19.57 0.80
C LYS A 295 0.11 20.15 -0.46
N TRP A 296 0.88 21.23 -0.32
CA TRP A 296 1.48 21.92 -1.46
C TRP A 296 2.67 21.17 -2.03
N VAL A 297 3.49 20.52 -1.19
CA VAL A 297 4.55 19.61 -1.67
C VAL A 297 3.95 18.52 -2.55
N PHE A 298 2.87 17.88 -2.11
CA PHE A 298 2.23 16.81 -2.87
C PHE A 298 1.56 17.33 -4.15
N CYS A 299 0.90 18.50 -4.08
CA CYS A 299 0.30 19.14 -5.25
C CYS A 299 1.34 19.47 -6.32
N TYR A 300 2.44 20.15 -5.95
CA TYR A 300 3.50 20.49 -6.89
C TYR A 300 4.20 19.25 -7.45
N ALA A 301 4.46 18.24 -6.62
CA ALA A 301 5.00 16.97 -7.10
C ALA A 301 4.08 16.32 -8.15
N SER A 302 2.76 16.29 -7.91
CA SER A 302 1.78 15.73 -8.85
C SER A 302 1.71 16.51 -10.16
N VAL A 303 1.73 17.85 -10.10
CA VAL A 303 1.78 18.70 -11.31
C VAL A 303 3.07 18.47 -12.09
N LEU A 304 4.22 18.40 -11.40
CA LEU A 304 5.50 18.13 -12.05
C LEU A 304 5.53 16.72 -12.69
N VAL A 305 4.95 15.71 -12.05
CA VAL A 305 4.78 14.38 -12.65
C VAL A 305 4.00 14.49 -13.97
N ALA A 306 2.91 15.27 -14.01
CA ALA A 306 2.14 15.48 -15.24
C ALA A 306 2.98 16.19 -16.32
N VAL A 307 3.72 17.24 -15.96
CA VAL A 307 4.60 17.97 -16.88
C VAL A 307 5.69 17.08 -17.45
N PHE A 308 6.42 16.34 -16.61
CA PHE A 308 7.47 15.43 -17.07
C PHE A 308 6.92 14.25 -17.87
N SER A 309 5.69 13.80 -17.57
CA SER A 309 5.02 12.77 -18.37
C SER A 309 4.65 13.28 -19.76
N ALA A 310 4.17 14.52 -19.87
CA ALA A 310 3.95 15.17 -21.17
C ALA A 310 5.28 15.41 -21.91
N ALA A 311 6.34 15.81 -21.20
CA ALA A 311 7.67 15.93 -21.80
C ALA A 311 8.20 14.59 -22.33
N LEU A 312 7.95 13.49 -21.61
CA LEU A 312 8.32 12.14 -22.05
C LEU A 312 7.58 11.72 -23.32
N TYR A 313 6.31 12.11 -23.47
CA TYR A 313 5.56 11.92 -24.72
C TYR A 313 6.29 12.58 -25.90
N PHE A 314 6.66 13.86 -25.79
CA PHE A 314 7.36 14.57 -26.86
C PHE A 314 8.82 14.10 -27.06
N ALA A 315 9.45 13.55 -26.03
CA ALA A 315 10.79 12.95 -26.13
C ALA A 315 10.79 11.54 -26.73
N THR A 316 9.62 10.95 -26.96
CA THR A 316 9.52 9.59 -27.52
C THR A 316 10.15 9.52 -28.91
N GLY A 317 10.99 8.52 -29.15
CA GLY A 317 11.69 8.35 -30.43
C GLY A 317 12.92 9.24 -30.63
N THR A 318 13.33 10.00 -29.60
CA THR A 318 14.53 10.85 -29.67
C THR A 318 15.78 10.16 -29.12
N ASN A 319 16.10 10.35 -27.84
CA ASN A 319 17.27 9.80 -27.17
C ASN A 319 16.84 8.98 -25.95
N VAL A 320 17.26 7.72 -25.91
CA VAL A 320 16.98 6.77 -24.82
C VAL A 320 17.42 7.32 -23.45
N TRP A 321 18.53 8.05 -23.37
CA TRP A 321 19.01 8.66 -22.12
C TRP A 321 18.09 9.78 -21.64
N LEU A 322 17.55 10.60 -22.55
CA LEU A 322 16.58 11.64 -22.21
C LEU A 322 15.28 11.00 -21.70
N MET A 323 14.78 9.98 -22.41
CA MET A 323 13.57 9.26 -22.01
C MET A 323 13.75 8.56 -20.64
N GLY A 324 14.91 7.94 -20.40
CA GLY A 324 15.28 7.34 -19.12
C GLY A 324 15.40 8.35 -17.99
N GLY A 325 16.02 9.52 -18.25
CA GLY A 325 16.13 10.60 -17.28
C GLY A 325 14.77 11.20 -16.89
N LEU A 326 13.87 11.38 -17.86
CA LEU A 326 12.49 11.80 -17.62
C LEU A 326 11.70 10.76 -16.82
N PHE A 327 11.84 9.47 -17.15
CA PHE A 327 11.23 8.38 -16.39
C PHE A 327 11.73 8.34 -14.94
N MET A 328 13.03 8.56 -14.73
CA MET A 328 13.63 8.67 -13.40
C MET A 328 13.04 9.85 -12.61
N ALA A 329 12.95 11.04 -13.24
CA ALA A 329 12.39 12.24 -12.62
C ALA A 329 10.92 12.04 -12.22
N ILE A 330 10.13 11.41 -13.09
CA ILE A 330 8.73 11.07 -12.82
C ILE A 330 8.60 10.17 -11.58
N ASN A 331 9.37 9.09 -11.52
CA ASN A 331 9.31 8.16 -10.38
C ASN A 331 9.81 8.80 -9.08
N TYR A 332 10.85 9.64 -9.16
CA TYR A 332 11.32 10.42 -8.00
C TYR A 332 10.22 11.32 -7.43
N LEU A 333 9.56 12.10 -8.30
CA LEU A 333 8.48 13.01 -7.88
C LEU A 333 7.27 12.25 -7.35
N HIS A 334 6.91 11.12 -7.95
CA HIS A 334 5.88 10.24 -7.44
C HIS A 334 6.24 9.73 -6.02
N GLY A 335 7.49 9.30 -5.82
CA GLY A 335 7.99 8.85 -4.53
C GLY A 335 7.88 9.91 -3.42
N ILE A 336 8.04 11.20 -3.73
CA ILE A 336 7.84 12.29 -2.75
C ILE A 336 6.39 12.31 -2.23
N GLY A 337 5.42 12.11 -3.13
CA GLY A 337 3.98 12.19 -2.81
C GLY A 337 3.47 11.05 -1.93
N ALA A 338 3.96 9.83 -2.16
CA ALA A 338 3.50 8.62 -1.48
C ALA A 338 3.43 8.74 0.06
N PRO A 339 4.52 9.05 0.80
CA PRO A 339 4.45 9.16 2.26
C PRO A 339 3.56 10.32 2.74
N ILE A 340 3.42 11.38 1.93
CA ILE A 340 2.60 12.54 2.24
C ILE A 340 1.12 12.19 2.13
N SER A 341 0.71 11.45 1.09
CA SER A 341 -0.66 10.98 0.89
C SER A 341 -1.17 10.19 2.10
N TRP A 342 -0.35 9.25 2.60
CA TRP A 342 -0.68 8.47 3.81
C TRP A 342 -0.73 9.31 5.09
N ALA A 343 0.11 10.33 5.20
CA ALA A 343 0.05 11.28 6.32
C ALA A 343 -1.23 12.14 6.26
N MET A 344 -1.62 12.62 5.08
CA MET A 344 -2.86 13.38 4.87
C MET A 344 -4.11 12.56 5.14
N MET A 345 -4.10 11.26 4.84
CA MET A 345 -5.19 10.35 5.20
C MET A 345 -5.44 10.34 6.71
N SER A 346 -4.38 10.33 7.51
CA SER A 346 -4.49 10.39 8.96
C SER A 346 -4.96 11.76 9.46
N ASP A 347 -4.60 12.86 8.77
CA ASP A 347 -5.08 14.20 9.12
C ASP A 347 -6.57 14.37 8.83
N ALA A 348 -7.09 13.72 7.77
CA ALA A 348 -8.53 13.70 7.49
C ALA A 348 -9.33 12.87 8.51
N ASP A 349 -8.71 11.83 9.07
CA ASP A 349 -9.27 11.05 10.18
C ASP A 349 -9.34 11.90 11.45
N ASP A 350 -8.23 12.58 11.81
CA ASP A 350 -8.18 13.54 12.94
C ASP A 350 -9.26 14.64 12.79
N TYR A 351 -9.47 15.15 11.57
CA TYR A 351 -10.53 16.11 11.26
C TYR A 351 -11.94 15.54 11.44
N GLY A 352 -12.14 14.28 11.03
CA GLY A 352 -13.41 13.58 11.20
C GLY A 352 -13.77 13.40 12.67
N GLU A 353 -12.79 13.02 13.49
CA GLU A 353 -12.92 12.89 14.95
C GLU A 353 -13.31 14.23 15.58
N TRP A 354 -12.68 15.33 15.16
CA TRP A 354 -13.00 16.67 15.66
C TRP A 354 -14.43 17.13 15.33
N GLN A 355 -14.93 16.85 14.13
CA GLN A 355 -16.28 17.27 13.75
C GLN A 355 -17.39 16.40 14.33
N SER A 356 -17.14 15.09 14.44
CA SER A 356 -18.17 14.12 14.82
C SER A 356 -18.08 13.69 16.28
N GLY A 357 -16.96 13.94 16.96
CA GLY A 357 -16.63 13.37 18.26
C GLY A 357 -16.30 11.88 18.21
N GLU A 358 -16.22 11.29 17.01
CA GLU A 358 -16.10 9.85 16.82
C GLU A 358 -14.78 9.47 16.13
N LYS A 359 -13.97 8.62 16.78
CA LYS A 359 -12.74 8.09 16.19
C LYS A 359 -13.00 6.80 15.42
N ASN A 360 -13.08 6.91 14.09
CA ASN A 360 -13.40 5.80 13.17
C ASN A 360 -12.20 5.38 12.28
N THR A 361 -10.99 5.43 12.85
CA THR A 361 -9.72 5.22 12.15
C THR A 361 -9.65 3.94 11.30
N GLY A 362 -10.04 2.78 11.85
CA GLY A 362 -10.00 1.52 11.12
C GLY A 362 -10.97 1.50 9.93
N THR A 363 -12.15 2.09 10.08
CA THR A 363 -13.15 2.23 9.00
C THR A 363 -12.65 3.16 7.89
N THR A 364 -12.09 4.33 8.27
CA THR A 364 -11.45 5.28 7.34
C THR A 364 -10.37 4.59 6.50
N ILE A 365 -9.51 3.79 7.15
CA ILE A 365 -8.40 3.09 6.50
C ILE A 365 -8.87 1.98 5.57
N ALA A 366 -9.83 1.16 6.02
CA ALA A 366 -10.38 0.11 5.18
C ALA A 366 -11.02 0.68 3.90
N GLY A 367 -11.73 1.81 4.00
CA GLY A 367 -12.26 2.52 2.84
C GLY A 367 -11.17 2.97 1.87
N ASN A 368 -10.06 3.51 2.38
CA ASN A 368 -8.92 3.91 1.54
C ASN A 368 -8.28 2.70 0.82
N LEU A 369 -8.07 1.59 1.53
CA LEU A 369 -7.53 0.37 0.94
C LEU A 369 -8.45 -0.22 -0.14
N PHE A 370 -9.77 -0.12 0.04
CA PHE A 370 -10.73 -0.50 -0.98
C PHE A 370 -10.57 0.32 -2.26
N PHE A 371 -10.46 1.65 -2.16
CA PHE A 371 -10.25 2.51 -3.34
C PHE A 371 -8.89 2.29 -4.02
N LEU A 372 -7.85 1.94 -3.25
CA LEU A 372 -6.56 1.52 -3.80
C LEU A 372 -6.70 0.23 -4.62
N LYS A 373 -7.43 -0.78 -4.12
CA LYS A 373 -7.72 -2.02 -4.85
C LYS A 373 -8.59 -1.78 -6.08
N LEU A 374 -9.57 -0.88 -5.99
CA LEU A 374 -10.41 -0.48 -7.11
C LEU A 374 -9.58 0.18 -8.23
N ALA A 375 -8.66 1.07 -7.88
CA ALA A 375 -7.74 1.69 -8.83
C ALA A 375 -6.85 0.66 -9.55
N LEU A 376 -6.35 -0.34 -8.83
CA LEU A 376 -5.62 -1.47 -9.41
C LEU A 376 -6.48 -2.22 -10.44
N ALA A 377 -7.73 -2.58 -10.09
CA ALA A 377 -8.62 -3.28 -11.01
C ALA A 377 -8.93 -2.47 -12.29
N ILE A 378 -9.24 -1.18 -12.12
CA ILE A 378 -9.53 -0.29 -13.26
C ILE A 378 -8.28 -0.08 -14.13
N SER A 379 -7.08 0.04 -13.53
CA SER A 379 -5.83 0.18 -14.29
C SER A 379 -5.58 -1.00 -15.23
N GLY A 380 -5.82 -2.24 -14.78
CA GLY A 380 -5.69 -3.43 -15.62
C GLY A 380 -6.65 -3.41 -16.81
N GLY A 381 -7.88 -2.96 -16.58
CA GLY A 381 -8.87 -2.74 -17.64
C GLY A 381 -8.42 -1.69 -18.65
N ILE A 382 -8.00 -0.50 -18.19
CA ILE A 382 -7.50 0.58 -19.06
C ILE A 382 -6.34 0.10 -19.93
N THR A 383 -5.34 -0.53 -19.32
CA THR A 383 -4.17 -1.04 -20.04
C THR A 383 -4.56 -2.13 -21.04
N GLY A 384 -5.36 -3.12 -20.63
CA GLY A 384 -5.77 -4.23 -21.50
C GLY A 384 -6.64 -3.81 -22.68
N PHE A 385 -7.68 -3.00 -22.44
CA PHE A 385 -8.58 -2.55 -23.51
C PHE A 385 -7.87 -1.63 -24.52
N LEU A 386 -7.01 -0.73 -24.04
CA LEU A 386 -6.28 0.15 -24.95
C LEU A 386 -5.25 -0.64 -25.77
N LEU A 387 -4.50 -1.57 -25.18
CA LEU A 387 -3.58 -2.44 -25.92
C LEU A 387 -4.30 -3.26 -26.99
N SER A 388 -5.47 -3.82 -26.66
CA SER A 388 -6.30 -4.53 -27.65
C SER A 388 -6.81 -3.61 -28.75
N ALA A 389 -7.23 -2.38 -28.42
CA ALA A 389 -7.67 -1.40 -29.41
C ALA A 389 -6.54 -0.91 -30.33
N GLY A 390 -5.29 -0.94 -29.85
CA GLY A 390 -4.10 -0.68 -30.64
C GLY A 390 -3.64 -1.87 -31.49
N ASP A 391 -4.32 -3.02 -31.42
CA ASP A 391 -3.92 -4.27 -32.07
C ASP A 391 -2.51 -4.74 -31.64
N TYR A 392 -2.24 -4.68 -30.33
CA TYR A 392 -0.98 -5.18 -29.76
C TYR A 392 -0.82 -6.69 -29.99
N GLN A 393 0.33 -7.09 -30.55
CA GLN A 393 0.65 -8.48 -30.82
C GLN A 393 1.78 -8.98 -29.91
N ALA A 394 1.50 -9.98 -29.08
CA ALA A 394 2.53 -10.58 -28.22
C ALA A 394 3.67 -11.18 -29.07
N GLU A 395 4.92 -11.01 -28.62
CA GLU A 395 6.13 -11.56 -29.26
C GLU A 395 6.43 -11.10 -30.70
N ALA A 396 5.66 -10.15 -31.24
CA ALA A 396 5.97 -9.56 -32.54
C ALA A 396 7.33 -8.86 -32.51
N ALA A 397 8.14 -9.05 -33.56
CA ALA A 397 9.43 -8.37 -33.70
C ALA A 397 9.28 -6.84 -33.77
N GLN A 398 8.15 -6.37 -34.30
CA GLN A 398 7.78 -4.96 -34.36
C GLN A 398 6.27 -4.83 -34.19
N GLN A 399 5.84 -3.79 -33.47
CA GLN A 399 4.43 -3.48 -33.25
C GLN A 399 3.90 -2.54 -34.34
N SER A 400 2.57 -2.51 -34.53
CA SER A 400 1.91 -1.52 -35.38
C SER A 400 2.08 -0.10 -34.81
N ASP A 401 1.99 0.92 -35.67
CA ASP A 401 2.05 2.32 -35.22
C ASP A 401 0.92 2.66 -34.21
N ALA A 402 -0.25 2.02 -34.37
CA ALA A 402 -1.36 2.14 -33.44
C ALA A 402 -1.02 1.54 -32.06
N ALA A 403 -0.42 0.35 -32.02
CA ALA A 403 0.01 -0.29 -30.78
C ALA A 403 1.12 0.52 -30.09
N LEU A 404 2.09 1.03 -30.85
CA LEU A 404 3.14 1.90 -30.31
C LEU A 404 2.56 3.19 -29.73
N PHE A 405 1.63 3.84 -30.43
CA PHE A 405 0.95 5.03 -29.91
C PHE A 405 0.23 4.74 -28.59
N VAL A 406 -0.50 3.63 -28.51
CA VAL A 406 -1.18 3.19 -27.28
C VAL A 406 -0.18 2.98 -26.13
N ILE A 407 0.92 2.28 -26.37
CA ILE A 407 1.96 2.03 -25.35
C ILE A 407 2.52 3.36 -24.84
N VAL A 408 2.77 4.31 -25.75
CA VAL A 408 3.29 5.64 -25.41
C VAL A 408 2.30 6.41 -24.53
N ILE A 409 1.02 6.50 -24.90
CA ILE A 409 0.03 7.27 -24.12
C ILE A 409 -0.27 6.63 -22.75
N LEU A 410 -0.20 5.29 -22.64
CA LEU A 410 -0.38 4.57 -21.39
C LEU A 410 0.74 4.86 -20.38
N LEU A 411 1.97 5.08 -20.85
CA LEU A 411 3.08 5.49 -19.97
C LEU A 411 3.09 7.00 -19.69
N THR A 412 2.59 7.81 -20.61
CA THR A 412 2.80 9.27 -20.62
C THR A 412 1.52 10.07 -20.34
N LEU A 413 0.70 10.33 -21.36
CA LEU A 413 -0.41 11.27 -21.31
C LEU A 413 -1.55 10.83 -20.39
N ILE A 414 -1.88 9.54 -20.33
CA ILE A 414 -2.95 9.03 -19.45
C ILE A 414 -2.56 9.24 -17.98
N PRO A 415 -1.40 8.77 -17.50
CA PRO A 415 -0.92 9.13 -16.17
C PRO A 415 -0.77 10.64 -15.93
N ALA A 416 -0.42 11.42 -16.95
CA ALA A 416 -0.32 12.88 -16.82
C ALA A 416 -1.68 13.50 -16.48
N LEU A 417 -2.73 13.15 -17.22
CA LEU A 417 -4.09 13.62 -16.96
C LEU A 417 -4.58 13.19 -15.58
N ILE A 418 -4.35 11.94 -15.19
CA ILE A 418 -4.74 11.45 -13.87
C ILE A 418 -3.99 12.19 -12.76
N ASN A 419 -2.71 12.52 -12.95
CA ASN A 419 -1.96 13.33 -11.98
C ASN A 419 -2.45 14.79 -11.89
N LEU A 420 -3.00 15.37 -12.95
CA LEU A 420 -3.66 16.67 -12.88
C LEU A 420 -4.98 16.59 -12.09
N LEU A 421 -5.76 15.52 -12.26
CA LEU A 421 -6.95 15.26 -11.43
C LEU A 421 -6.60 15.02 -9.97
N LEU A 422 -5.50 14.31 -9.70
CA LEU A 422 -4.93 14.15 -8.36
C LEU A 422 -4.54 15.52 -7.77
N ALA A 423 -3.82 16.35 -8.51
CA ALA A 423 -3.44 17.70 -8.06
C ALA A 423 -4.68 18.57 -7.77
N LEU A 424 -5.73 18.48 -8.58
CA LEU A 424 -7.00 19.15 -8.34
C LEU A 424 -7.68 18.65 -7.05
N ALA A 425 -7.74 17.34 -6.83
CA ALA A 425 -8.28 16.76 -5.60
C ALA A 425 -7.49 17.23 -4.36
N ILE A 426 -6.16 17.24 -4.44
CA ILE A 426 -5.27 17.78 -3.40
C ILE A 426 -5.54 19.28 -3.17
N ALA A 427 -5.71 20.08 -4.22
CA ALA A 427 -5.96 21.51 -4.10
C ALA A 427 -7.27 21.82 -3.36
N VAL A 428 -8.30 20.99 -3.54
CA VAL A 428 -9.61 21.11 -2.86
C VAL A 428 -9.56 20.65 -1.40
N PHE A 429 -8.59 19.80 -1.02
CA PHE A 429 -8.39 19.37 0.37
C PHE A 429 -8.11 20.57 1.29
N ARG A 430 -8.91 20.76 2.33
CA ARG A 430 -8.88 21.99 3.16
C ARG A 430 -8.06 21.85 4.44
N VAL A 431 -7.75 20.63 4.84
CA VAL A 431 -7.04 20.37 6.09
C VAL A 431 -5.55 20.65 5.88
N ASP A 432 -5.11 21.84 6.28
CA ASP A 432 -3.70 22.23 6.24
C ASP A 432 -3.01 21.98 7.59
N ASP A 433 -1.67 22.14 7.61
CA ASP A 433 -0.87 21.88 8.81
C ASP A 433 -1.26 22.76 10.01
N HIS A 434 -1.80 23.97 9.78
CA HIS A 434 -2.27 24.86 10.85
C HIS A 434 -3.60 24.39 11.42
N MET A 435 -4.53 24.00 10.55
CA MET A 435 -5.81 23.43 10.95
C MET A 435 -5.61 22.14 11.73
N VAL A 436 -4.71 21.28 11.29
CA VAL A 436 -4.33 20.06 12.01
C VAL A 436 -3.76 20.38 13.39
N ALA A 437 -2.86 21.35 13.49
CA ALA A 437 -2.31 21.77 14.78
C ALA A 437 -3.39 22.32 15.72
N ARG A 438 -4.35 23.09 15.20
CA ARG A 438 -5.49 23.60 15.96
C ARG A 438 -6.41 22.48 16.45
N ILE A 439 -6.86 21.61 15.55
CA ILE A 439 -7.72 20.46 15.85
C ILE A 439 -7.10 19.61 16.96
N ARG A 440 -5.78 19.36 16.87
CA ARG A 440 -5.06 18.59 17.87
C ARG A 440 -5.03 19.27 19.24
N ASN A 441 -4.82 20.59 19.27
CA ASN A 441 -4.85 21.32 20.54
C ASN A 441 -6.23 21.21 21.20
N GLU A 442 -7.31 21.34 20.44
CA GLU A 442 -8.69 21.25 20.93
C GLU A 442 -9.04 19.83 21.41
N LEU A 443 -8.71 18.79 20.63
CA LEU A 443 -8.89 17.39 21.02
C LEU A 443 -8.09 17.01 22.28
N ASN A 444 -6.90 17.58 22.46
CA ASN A 444 -6.09 17.33 23.64
C ASN A 444 -6.65 18.02 24.90
N THR A 445 -7.26 19.21 24.76
CA THR A 445 -7.87 19.93 25.89
C THR A 445 -9.14 19.27 26.42
N ASP A 446 -9.98 18.69 25.54
CA ASP A 446 -11.18 17.96 25.97
C ASP A 446 -10.83 16.67 26.75
N THR A 447 -9.66 16.09 26.47
CA THR A 447 -9.16 14.92 27.23
C THR A 447 -8.64 15.28 28.63
N GLY A 448 -8.24 16.54 28.87
CA GLY A 448 -7.68 16.99 30.15
C GLY A 448 -8.73 17.48 31.15
N SER A 449 -9.85 18.02 30.67
CA SER A 449 -10.91 18.62 31.50
C SER A 449 -11.81 17.61 32.22
N THR A 450 -11.77 16.32 31.82
CA THR A 450 -12.58 15.25 32.45
C THR A 450 -11.86 14.51 33.58
N THR A 451 -10.62 14.88 33.90
CA THR A 451 -9.83 14.24 34.97
C THR A 451 -9.86 14.94 36.33
N ASP A 452 -10.52 16.11 36.46
CA ASP A 452 -10.42 16.96 37.68
C ASP A 452 -11.77 17.31 38.34
N THR A 453 -12.77 16.44 38.20
CA THR A 453 -14.03 16.55 38.96
C THR A 453 -14.39 15.22 39.64
N ARG A 454 -13.47 14.71 40.47
CA ARG A 454 -13.91 13.88 41.61
C ARG A 454 -13.98 14.82 42.81
N ASP A 455 -15.21 15.21 43.13
CA ASP A 455 -15.55 15.90 44.38
C ASP A 455 -14.83 15.24 45.56
N PRO A 456 -14.24 16.02 46.49
CA PRO A 456 -13.76 15.46 47.74
C PRO A 456 -14.98 14.96 48.53
N GLU A 457 -15.04 13.65 48.79
CA GLU A 457 -16.02 13.06 49.71
C GLU A 457 -16.03 13.86 51.02
N PRO A 458 -17.19 14.31 51.51
CA PRO A 458 -17.25 14.96 52.81
C PRO A 458 -17.00 13.91 53.90
N GLN A 459 -16.02 14.21 54.75
CA GLN A 459 -15.72 13.46 55.96
C GLN A 459 -16.99 13.22 56.79
N GLY A 460 -17.46 11.97 56.78
CA GLY A 460 -18.49 11.49 57.69
C GLY A 460 -17.89 11.15 59.04
N SER A 461 -18.05 12.05 60.00
CA SER A 461 -17.87 11.80 61.42
C SER A 461 -19.11 11.08 61.97
N ARG A 462 -18.93 9.85 62.47
CA ARG A 462 -19.47 9.31 63.74
C ARG A 462 -19.20 7.83 63.89
#